data_AF-A0A6J1LYJ6-F1
#
_entry.id   AF-A0A6J1LYJ6-F1
#
_cell.length_a   1.000
_cell.length_b   1.000
_cell.length_c   1.000
_cell.angle_alpha   90.00
_cell.angle_beta   90.00
_cell.angle_gamma   90.00
#
_symmetry.space_group_name_H-M   'P 1'
#
loop_
_entity.id
_entity.type
_entity.pdbx_description
1 polymer ?
#
loop_
_entity_poly.entity_id
_entity_poly.type
_entity_poly.pdbx_seq_one_letter_code
_entity_poly.pdbx_strand_id
1 'polypeptide(L)'
;MEELQKAGLYIDEIYRLRVQDPTIANETIELRQQCLEYSRNLQLFKKFGEDFYKIAYNFSKDVESEKLRAIGTQNQLKTMAKQRQTEQQVYQSQILEQTVELERLKSEYQYLQRIESEQQEIINNFLMNQ
;
A
#
# COMPACT_ATOMS: atom_id res chain seq x y z
N MET A 1 37.38 69.71 16.04
CA MET A 1 36.88 68.33 15.87
C MET A 1 37.98 67.29 16.12
N GLU A 2 39.18 67.42 15.52
CA GLU A 2 40.30 66.51 15.80
C GLU A 2 40.75 66.48 17.28
N GLU A 3 40.76 67.61 18.00
CA GLU A 3 41.13 67.64 19.42
C GLU A 3 40.12 66.92 20.32
N LEU A 4 38.82 67.00 19.98
CA LEU A 4 37.74 66.26 20.66
C LEU A 4 37.89 64.75 20.41
N GLN A 5 38.16 64.35 19.17
CA GLN A 5 38.40 62.95 18.82
C GLN A 5 39.63 62.38 19.53
N LYS A 6 40.72 63.16 19.67
CA LYS A 6 41.91 62.77 20.47
C LYS A 6 41.59 62.54 21.95
N ALA A 7 40.55 63.21 22.48
CA ALA A 7 40.04 63.01 23.83
C ALA A 7 38.94 61.93 23.92
N GLY A 8 38.63 61.23 22.83
CA GLY A 8 37.57 60.21 22.77
C GLY A 8 36.15 60.78 22.74
N LEU A 9 36.00 62.06 22.38
CA LEU A 9 34.73 62.76 22.31
C LEU A 9 34.32 63.01 20.85
N TYR A 10 33.05 62.78 20.56
CA TYR A 10 32.46 62.84 19.24
C TYR A 10 31.24 63.78 19.26
N ILE A 11 30.92 64.41 18.13
CA ILE A 11 29.70 65.20 17.99
C ILE A 11 28.80 64.49 16.98
N ASP A 12 27.53 64.29 17.32
CA ASP A 12 26.55 63.65 16.43
C ASP A 12 25.89 64.63 15.45
N GLU A 13 25.05 64.10 14.55
CA GLU A 13 24.35 64.85 13.49
C GLU A 13 23.41 65.95 14.00
N ILE A 14 23.13 65.96 15.30
CA ILE A 14 22.27 66.93 15.99
C ILE A 14 23.06 67.73 17.04
N TYR A 15 24.38 67.84 16.84
CA TYR A 15 25.32 68.65 17.62
C TYR A 15 25.44 68.30 19.11
N ARG A 16 25.14 67.05 19.51
CA ARG A 16 25.34 66.57 20.88
C ARG A 16 26.72 65.94 21.05
N LEU A 17 27.36 66.24 22.17
CA LEU A 17 28.61 65.60 22.58
C LEU A 17 28.35 64.15 23.01
N ARG A 18 29.15 63.21 22.49
CA ARG A 18 29.10 61.78 22.76
C ARG A 18 30.47 61.25 23.15
N VAL A 19 30.48 60.21 23.97
CA VAL A 19 31.70 59.49 24.41
C VAL A 19 32.04 58.28 23.53
N GLN A 20 31.23 58.05 22.50
CA GLN A 20 31.41 56.98 21.52
C GLN A 20 31.06 57.53 20.14
N ASP A 21 31.79 57.09 19.12
CA ASP A 21 31.52 57.43 17.73
C ASP A 21 30.07 57.02 17.37
N PRO A 22 29.20 57.98 16.99
CA PRO A 22 27.80 57.71 16.67
C PRO A 22 27.63 56.73 15.51
N THR A 23 28.54 56.71 14.53
CA THR A 23 28.48 55.79 13.39
C THR A 23 28.71 54.36 13.87
N ILE A 24 29.78 54.14 14.65
CA ILE A 24 30.11 52.82 15.22
C ILE A 24 28.99 52.33 16.15
N ALA A 25 28.41 53.22 16.96
CA ALA A 25 27.31 52.88 17.85
C ALA A 25 26.06 52.43 17.08
N ASN A 26 25.70 53.13 16.00
CA ASN A 26 24.57 52.79 15.15
C ASN A 26 24.79 51.48 14.39
N GLU A 27 25.95 51.29 13.77
CA GLU A 27 26.32 50.04 13.09
C GLU A 27 26.30 48.84 14.04
N THR A 28 26.76 49.02 15.28
CA THR A 28 26.72 47.96 16.31
C THR A 28 25.28 47.58 16.68
N ILE A 29 24.38 48.56 16.80
CA ILE A 29 22.96 48.33 17.09
C ILE A 29 22.29 47.60 15.91
N GLU A 30 22.57 48.04 14.68
CA GLU A 30 22.03 47.42 13.48
C GLU A 30 22.50 45.97 13.34
N LEU A 31 23.80 45.71 13.50
CA LEU A 31 24.36 44.36 13.47
C LEU A 31 23.72 43.47 14.53
N ARG A 32 23.51 43.98 15.75
CA ARG A 32 22.82 43.25 16.80
C ARG A 32 21.40 42.87 16.38
N GLN A 33 20.67 43.79 15.76
CA GLN A 33 19.30 43.53 15.30
C GLN A 33 19.26 42.48 14.18
N GLN A 34 20.16 42.58 13.21
CA GLN A 34 20.30 41.61 12.12
C GLN A 34 20.66 40.21 12.66
N CYS A 35 21.57 40.12 13.64
CA CYS A 35 21.90 38.84 14.30
C CYS A 35 20.70 38.22 15.01
N LEU A 36 19.86 39.02 15.68
CA LEU A 36 18.64 38.53 16.34
C LEU A 36 17.62 38.01 15.32
N GLU A 37 17.44 38.73 14.21
CA GLU A 37 16.55 38.31 13.13
C GLU A 37 17.05 37.03 12.45
N TYR A 38 18.35 36.95 12.15
CA TYR A 38 18.97 35.76 11.60
C TYR A 38 18.78 34.55 12.52
N SER A 39 19.01 34.71 13.83
CA SER A 39 18.82 33.65 14.82
C SER A 39 17.37 33.16 14.83
N ARG A 40 16.40 34.09 14.78
CA ARG A 40 14.97 33.75 14.70
C ARG A 40 14.64 32.99 13.40
N ASN A 41 15.13 33.45 12.27
CA ASN A 41 14.90 32.81 10.97
C ASN A 41 15.51 31.42 10.92
N LEU A 42 16.69 31.24 11.52
CA LEU A 42 17.36 29.93 11.63
C LEU A 42 16.55 28.95 12.49
N GLN A 43 15.96 29.42 13.60
CA GLN A 43 15.08 28.60 14.44
C GLN A 43 13.81 28.17 13.68
N LEU A 44 13.20 29.09 12.91
CA LEU A 44 12.05 28.77 12.07
C LEU A 44 12.41 27.75 10.98
N PHE A 45 13.55 27.94 10.31
CA PHE A 45 14.04 27.00 9.31
C PHE A 45 14.24 25.60 9.89
N LYS A 46 14.88 25.51 11.07
CA LYS A 46 15.06 24.23 11.78
C LYS A 46 13.71 23.56 12.06
N LYS A 47 12.73 24.32 12.56
CA LYS A 47 11.38 23.80 12.81
C LYS A 47 10.73 23.27 11.53
N PHE A 48 10.81 24.00 10.42
CA PHE A 48 10.28 23.54 9.14
C PHE A 48 10.98 22.28 8.63
N GLY A 49 12.29 22.17 8.81
CA GLY A 49 13.04 20.95 8.47
C GLY A 49 12.58 19.75 9.29
N GLU A 50 12.36 19.92 10.59
CA GLU A 50 11.85 18.85 11.47
C GLU A 50 10.42 18.45 11.11
N ASP A 51 9.54 19.40 10.82
CA ASP A 51 8.15 19.15 10.44
C ASP A 51 8.07 18.45 9.07
N PHE A 52 8.87 18.91 8.09
CA PHE A 52 8.99 18.25 6.79
C PHE A 52 9.50 16.81 6.92
N TYR A 53 10.53 16.59 7.73
CA TYR A 53 11.05 15.25 7.99
C TYR A 53 9.98 14.31 8.55
N LYS A 54 9.18 14.77 9.52
CA LYS A 54 8.09 13.98 10.11
C LYS A 54 7.04 13.61 9.06
N ILE A 55 6.65 14.57 8.22
CA ILE A 55 5.68 14.33 7.14
C ILE A 55 6.24 13.30 6.15
N ALA A 56 7.46 13.49 5.67
CA ALA A 56 8.10 12.58 4.72
C ALA A 56 8.26 11.16 5.30
N TYR A 57 8.63 11.06 6.57
CA TYR A 57 8.79 9.78 7.26
C TYR A 57 7.46 9.03 7.40
N ASN A 58 6.39 9.72 7.81
CA ASN A 58 5.06 9.10 7.91
C ASN A 58 4.53 8.70 6.53
N PHE A 59 4.67 9.56 5.53
CA PHE A 59 4.29 9.25 4.16
C PHE A 59 5.01 8.00 3.63
N SER A 60 6.32 7.88 3.90
CA SER A 60 7.08 6.68 3.52
C SER A 60 6.54 5.40 4.18
N LYS A 61 6.06 5.47 5.43
CA LYS A 61 5.45 4.33 6.11
C LYS A 61 4.11 3.94 5.48
N ASP A 62 3.28 4.94 5.15
CA ASP A 62 1.98 4.72 4.53
C ASP A 62 2.14 4.08 3.15
N VAL A 63 3.11 4.55 2.35
CA VAL A 63 3.45 3.97 1.05
C VAL A 63 3.86 2.49 1.17
N GLU A 64 4.75 2.16 2.12
CA GLU A 64 5.19 0.76 2.27
C GLU A 64 4.06 -0.14 2.77
N SER A 65 3.22 0.37 3.68
CA SER A 65 2.02 -0.33 4.15
C SER A 65 1.07 -0.67 3.00
N GLU A 66 0.77 0.31 2.14
CA GLU A 66 -0.16 0.12 1.04
C GLU A 66 0.43 -0.79 -0.06
N LYS A 67 1.74 -0.69 -0.31
CA LYS A 67 2.45 -1.63 -1.20
C LYS A 67 2.34 -3.07 -0.70
N LEU A 68 2.54 -3.32 0.59
CA LEU A 68 2.38 -4.66 1.16
C LEU A 68 0.94 -5.18 1.04
N ARG A 69 -0.06 -4.33 1.26
CA ARG A 69 -1.48 -4.67 1.04
C ARG A 69 -1.75 -5.04 -0.41
N ALA A 70 -1.29 -4.23 -1.36
CA ALA A 70 -1.47 -4.49 -2.79
C ALA A 70 -0.85 -5.83 -3.21
N ILE A 71 0.37 -6.12 -2.74
CA ILE A 71 1.03 -7.43 -2.98
C ILE A 71 0.20 -8.57 -2.36
N GLY A 72 -0.29 -8.38 -1.13
CA GLY A 72 -1.14 -9.35 -0.45
C GLY A 72 -2.41 -9.67 -1.23
N THR A 73 -3.15 -8.65 -1.66
CA THR A 73 -4.35 -8.82 -2.49
C THR A 73 -4.04 -9.48 -3.82
N GLN A 74 -2.95 -9.09 -4.48
CA GLN A 74 -2.54 -9.70 -5.75
C GLN A 74 -2.23 -11.21 -5.58
N ASN A 75 -1.56 -11.59 -4.50
CA ASN A 75 -1.24 -12.98 -4.20
C ASN A 75 -2.50 -13.80 -3.88
N GLN A 76 -3.46 -13.22 -3.16
CA GLN A 76 -4.76 -13.85 -2.90
C GLN A 76 -5.50 -14.11 -4.21
N LEU A 77 -5.60 -13.11 -5.10
CA LEU A 77 -6.27 -13.26 -6.40
C LEU A 77 -5.62 -14.34 -7.27
N LYS A 78 -4.28 -14.37 -7.35
CA LYS A 78 -3.55 -15.42 -8.08
C LYS A 78 -3.81 -16.81 -7.49
N THR A 79 -3.84 -16.93 -6.17
CA THR A 79 -4.09 -18.20 -5.48
C THR A 79 -5.51 -18.69 -5.71
N MET A 80 -6.51 -17.79 -5.63
CA MET A 80 -7.90 -18.11 -5.90
C MET A 80 -8.11 -18.57 -7.34
N ALA A 81 -7.47 -17.92 -8.32
CA ALA A 81 -7.54 -18.34 -9.72
C ALA A 81 -6.99 -19.77 -9.91
N LYS A 82 -5.85 -20.08 -9.27
CA LYS A 82 -5.24 -21.42 -9.31
C LYS A 82 -6.12 -22.46 -8.62
N GLN A 83 -6.65 -22.15 -7.43
CA GLN A 83 -7.58 -23.04 -6.71
C GLN A 83 -8.82 -23.35 -7.55
N ARG A 84 -9.45 -22.32 -8.14
CA ARG A 84 -10.60 -22.48 -9.01
C ARG A 84 -10.30 -23.38 -10.21
N GLN A 85 -9.13 -23.22 -10.83
CA GLN A 85 -8.72 -24.08 -11.94
C GLN A 85 -8.56 -25.54 -11.50
N THR A 86 -7.91 -25.78 -10.36
CA THR A 86 -7.75 -27.12 -9.80
C THR A 86 -9.11 -27.74 -9.46
N GLU A 87 -10.01 -27.00 -8.80
CA GLU A 87 -11.36 -27.45 -8.48
C GLU A 87 -12.15 -27.83 -9.74
N GLN A 88 -12.06 -27.03 -10.80
CA GLN A 88 -12.71 -27.33 -12.06
C GLN A 88 -12.20 -28.65 -12.68
N GLN A 89 -10.89 -28.91 -12.62
CA GLN A 89 -10.31 -30.17 -13.10
C GLN A 89 -10.76 -31.38 -12.27
N VAL A 90 -10.89 -31.21 -10.94
CA VAL A 90 -11.41 -32.24 -10.05
C VAL A 90 -12.87 -32.54 -10.40
N TYR A 91 -13.72 -31.52 -10.54
CA TYR A 91 -15.12 -31.71 -10.92
C TYR A 91 -15.27 -32.36 -12.29
N GLN A 92 -14.46 -31.97 -13.28
CA GLN A 92 -14.48 -32.61 -14.60
C GLN A 92 -14.12 -34.10 -14.53
N SER A 93 -13.11 -34.46 -13.72
CA SER A 93 -12.73 -35.86 -13.52
C SER A 93 -13.86 -36.67 -12.87
N GLN A 94 -14.52 -36.11 -11.85
CA GLN A 94 -15.65 -36.75 -11.17
C GLN A 94 -16.86 -36.92 -12.09
N ILE A 95 -17.18 -35.91 -12.89
CA ILE A 95 -18.26 -35.99 -13.88
C ILE A 95 -17.97 -37.10 -14.90
N LEU A 96 -16.72 -37.20 -15.38
CA LEU A 96 -16.32 -38.23 -16.32
C LEU A 96 -16.48 -39.63 -15.70
N GLU A 97 -15.98 -39.83 -14.48
CA GLU A 97 -16.09 -41.11 -13.76
C GLU A 97 -17.56 -41.54 -13.58
N GLN A 98 -18.41 -40.63 -13.11
CA GLN A 98 -19.84 -40.90 -12.94
C GLN A 98 -20.55 -41.17 -14.28
N THR A 99 -20.16 -40.48 -15.35
CA THR A 99 -20.73 -40.69 -16.69
C THR A 99 -20.38 -42.08 -17.20
N VAL A 100 -19.14 -42.53 -17.03
CA VAL A 100 -18.70 -43.88 -17.44
C VAL A 100 -19.46 -44.94 -16.65
N GLU A 101 -19.59 -44.78 -15.34
CA GLU A 101 -20.34 -45.74 -14.51
C GLU A 101 -21.82 -45.79 -14.88
N LEU A 102 -22.43 -44.64 -15.19
CA LEU A 102 -23.81 -44.58 -15.65
C LEU A 102 -24.01 -45.35 -16.96
N GLU A 103 -23.12 -45.20 -17.94
CA GLU A 103 -23.19 -45.92 -19.21
C GLU A 103 -22.98 -47.43 -19.02
N ARG A 104 -22.11 -47.83 -18.09
CA ARG A 104 -21.94 -49.24 -17.69
C ARG A 104 -23.26 -49.81 -17.14
N LEU A 105 -23.88 -49.11 -16.18
CA LEU A 105 -25.13 -49.54 -15.55
C LEU A 105 -26.29 -49.59 -16.55
N LYS A 106 -26.39 -48.64 -17.48
CA LYS A 106 -27.39 -48.67 -18.56
C LYS A 106 -27.23 -49.90 -19.45
N SER A 107 -25.99 -50.22 -19.82
CA SER A 107 -25.70 -51.40 -20.65
C SER A 107 -26.07 -52.70 -19.92
N GLU A 108 -25.74 -52.79 -18.64
CA GLU A 108 -26.09 -53.92 -17.78
C GLU A 108 -27.61 -54.07 -17.63
N TYR A 109 -28.33 -52.96 -17.41
CA TYR A 109 -29.78 -52.94 -17.35
C TYR A 109 -30.44 -53.44 -18.64
N GLN A 110 -29.99 -52.94 -19.81
CA GLN A 110 -30.50 -53.38 -21.10
C GLN A 110 -30.26 -54.87 -21.34
N TYR A 111 -29.10 -55.39 -20.91
CA TYR A 111 -28.79 -56.81 -21.00
C TYR A 111 -29.74 -57.66 -20.14
N LEU A 112 -29.98 -57.24 -18.89
CA LEU A 112 -30.90 -57.93 -17.98
C LEU A 112 -32.34 -57.91 -18.50
N GLN A 113 -32.81 -56.80 -19.08
CA GLN A 113 -34.14 -56.73 -19.69
C GLN A 113 -34.33 -57.72 -20.84
N ARG A 114 -33.28 -57.96 -21.63
CA ARG A 114 -33.34 -58.99 -22.70
C ARG A 114 -33.47 -60.38 -22.12
N ILE A 115 -32.67 -60.72 -21.11
CA ILE A 115 -32.76 -62.00 -20.41
C ILE A 115 -34.15 -62.20 -19.80
N GLU A 116 -34.69 -61.17 -19.14
CA GLU A 116 -36.03 -61.22 -18.56
C GLU A 116 -37.11 -61.51 -19.62
N SER A 117 -37.04 -60.82 -20.78
CA SER A 117 -37.94 -61.06 -21.90
C SER A 117 -37.84 -62.49 -22.44
N GLU A 118 -36.63 -63.01 -22.63
CA GLU A 118 -36.38 -64.39 -23.08
C GLU A 118 -36.94 -65.41 -22.08
N GLN A 119 -36.73 -65.19 -20.78
CA GLN A 119 -37.27 -66.04 -19.73
C GLN A 119 -38.82 -66.02 -19.73
N GLN A 120 -39.42 -64.85 -19.91
CA GLN A 120 -40.88 -64.72 -19.97
C GLN A 120 -41.46 -65.44 -21.19
N GLU A 121 -40.80 -65.39 -22.35
CA GLU A 121 -41.19 -66.15 -23.54
C GLU A 121 -41.10 -67.66 -23.30
N ILE A 122 -40.03 -68.14 -22.67
CA ILE A 122 -39.88 -69.56 -22.31
C ILE A 122 -41.02 -70.00 -21.38
N ILE A 123 -41.32 -69.23 -20.35
CA ILE A 123 -42.41 -69.51 -19.40
C ILE A 123 -43.76 -69.56 -20.13
N ASN A 124 -44.04 -68.57 -20.97
CA ASN A 124 -45.29 -68.51 -21.74
C ASN A 124 -45.44 -69.71 -22.69
N ASN A 125 -44.37 -70.09 -23.38
CA ASN A 125 -44.34 -71.28 -24.24
C ASN A 125 -44.55 -72.57 -23.46
N PHE A 126 -44.02 -72.67 -22.23
CA PHE A 126 -44.22 -73.84 -21.38
C PHE A 126 -45.68 -73.94 -20.91
N LEU A 127 -46.29 -72.82 -20.54
CA LEU A 127 -47.70 -72.75 -20.11
C LEU A 127 -48.69 -73.03 -21.24
N MET A 128 -48.38 -72.64 -22.48
CA MET A 128 -49.24 -72.88 -23.66
C MET A 128 -49.18 -74.32 -24.18
N ASN A 129 -48.14 -75.08 -23.82
CA ASN A 129 -47.91 -76.46 -24.28
C ASN A 129 -48.28 -77.52 -23.22
N GLN A 130 -48.95 -77.14 -22.12
CA GLN A 130 -49.61 -78.03 -21.15
C GLN A 130 -51.12 -78.02 -21.36
#